data_AF-A0A978TJ80-F1
#
_entry.id   AF-A0A978TJ80-F1
#
_cell.length_a   1.000
_cell.length_b   1.000
_cell.length_c   1.000
_cell.angle_alpha   90.00
_cell.angle_beta   90.00
_cell.angle_gamma   90.00
#
_symmetry.space_group_name_H-M   'P 1'
#
loop_
_entity.id
_entity.type
_entity.pdbx_description
1 polymer ?
#
loop_
_entity_poly.entity_id
_entity_poly.type
_entity_poly.pdbx_seq_one_letter_code
_entity_poly.pdbx_strand_id
1 'polypeptide(L)'
;RHYGPWDGLTQGLRYRPGEFTRLPNRYYTFRYGGIDFFALDSSTFNDPSPLAHQGGAVHRQWLTTQRQALQHQRQQVMEAARQAHRPDAHSQERLDDWQAKVEQLDEMLLDIEKQLNANPTALIDTEQLLWLKEQLIASWHNPAVRGRILYFHHPPYVTEATKWNQGQTQAVRQHLRWVFDQVAAAVPAIAAGTPPVTLVLNGHAHCFEYLTTLDTGHADSHLHWVVCGGSGLSLRRQRVEGSMLYETFPGGGGEAAAEFRLVAKSQLFVGRTGEKSDRRRPYSFLRVDVKAGTPPQLVLTPHISERYHQSWHDYALDALVLG
;
A
#
# COMPACT_ATOMS: atom_id res chain seq x y z
N ARG A 1 -10.73 10.67 22.07
CA ARG A 1 -10.50 9.27 21.64
C ARG A 1 -11.52 8.97 20.54
N HIS A 2 -11.10 8.72 19.31
CA HIS A 2 -12.00 8.67 18.14
C HIS A 2 -12.88 7.41 18.04
N TYR A 3 -12.69 6.39 18.89
CA TYR A 3 -13.42 5.13 18.80
C TYR A 3 -13.91 4.67 20.18
N GLY A 4 -15.23 4.45 20.33
CA GLY A 4 -15.87 3.94 21.55
C GLY A 4 -17.30 3.43 21.32
N PRO A 5 -17.98 2.91 22.37
CA PRO A 5 -19.42 2.61 22.31
C PRO A 5 -20.19 3.91 22.07
N TRP A 6 -21.27 3.88 21.29
CA TRP A 6 -22.03 5.08 20.93
C TRP A 6 -22.64 5.74 22.18
N ASP A 7 -21.97 6.76 22.70
CA ASP A 7 -22.41 7.61 23.80
C ASP A 7 -22.17 9.09 23.46
N GLY A 8 -22.69 10.01 24.28
CA GLY A 8 -22.58 11.45 24.04
C GLY A 8 -21.14 12.00 24.08
N LEU A 9 -20.13 11.17 24.36
CA LEU A 9 -18.72 11.56 24.50
C LEU A 9 -17.82 10.94 23.42
N THR A 10 -18.36 10.09 22.55
CA THR A 10 -17.61 9.34 21.53
C THR A 10 -18.09 9.72 20.13
N GLN A 11 -17.15 10.19 19.31
CA GLN A 11 -17.42 10.64 17.94
C GLN A 11 -17.30 9.53 16.88
N GLY A 12 -17.18 8.25 17.27
CA GLY A 12 -16.99 7.16 16.32
C GLY A 12 -17.24 5.76 16.89
N LEU A 13 -17.81 4.89 16.04
CA LEU A 13 -18.12 3.50 16.35
C LEU A 13 -16.83 2.67 16.48
N ARG A 14 -16.66 1.95 17.59
CA ARG A 14 -15.57 0.99 17.76
C ARG A 14 -15.91 -0.33 17.06
N TYR A 15 -15.19 -0.65 15.98
CA TYR A 15 -15.27 -1.96 15.35
C TYR A 15 -14.77 -3.06 16.27
N ARG A 16 -15.52 -4.15 16.30
CA ARG A 16 -15.18 -5.39 16.99
C ARG A 16 -15.52 -6.52 16.02
N PRO A 17 -14.51 -7.22 15.45
CA PRO A 17 -14.74 -8.40 14.64
C PRO A 17 -15.70 -9.36 15.35
N GLY A 18 -16.72 -9.85 14.65
CA GLY A 18 -17.76 -10.76 15.20
C GLY A 18 -18.82 -10.14 16.13
N GLU A 19 -18.62 -8.94 16.69
CA GLU A 19 -19.59 -8.31 17.63
C GLU A 19 -20.29 -7.07 17.06
N PHE A 20 -19.56 -6.21 16.33
CA PHE A 20 -20.09 -4.91 15.88
C PHE A 20 -19.55 -4.56 14.49
N THR A 21 -20.26 -5.04 13.47
CA THR A 21 -19.89 -4.94 12.04
C THR A 21 -20.65 -3.84 11.27
N ARG A 22 -21.43 -3.00 11.95
CA ARG A 22 -22.38 -2.08 11.29
C ARG A 22 -21.83 -0.67 10.98
N LEU A 23 -21.16 -0.57 9.84
CA LEU A 23 -21.33 0.41 8.75
C LEU A 23 -21.05 -0.39 7.46
N PRO A 24 -21.82 -0.22 6.36
CA PRO A 24 -22.13 -1.30 5.41
C PRO A 24 -20.85 -2.04 5.01
N ASN A 25 -20.72 -3.28 5.50
CA ASN A 25 -19.58 -4.20 5.43
C ASN A 25 -18.20 -3.58 5.13
N ARG A 26 -17.27 -3.64 6.09
CA ARG A 26 -15.85 -3.22 5.92
C ARG A 26 -15.17 -3.79 4.67
N TYR A 27 -15.66 -4.91 4.18
CA TYR A 27 -15.30 -5.56 2.94
C TYR A 27 -16.57 -6.00 2.21
N TYR A 28 -16.60 -5.90 0.88
CA TYR A 28 -17.78 -6.25 0.10
C TYR A 28 -17.40 -6.62 -1.32
N THR A 29 -18.32 -7.28 -2.02
CA THR A 29 -18.17 -7.57 -3.43
C THR A 29 -19.41 -7.16 -4.21
N PHE A 30 -19.22 -6.77 -5.46
CA PHE A 30 -20.29 -6.54 -6.42
C PHE A 30 -19.79 -6.85 -7.83
N ARG A 31 -20.74 -7.06 -8.74
CA ARG A 31 -20.46 -7.33 -10.16
C ARG A 31 -20.99 -6.21 -11.03
N TYR A 32 -20.18 -5.77 -11.98
CA TYR A 32 -20.62 -4.82 -13.00
C TYR A 32 -19.91 -5.10 -14.33
N GLY A 33 -20.66 -5.18 -15.44
CA GLY A 33 -20.08 -5.43 -16.77
C GLY A 33 -19.29 -6.75 -16.90
N GLY A 34 -19.62 -7.77 -16.09
CA GLY A 34 -18.88 -9.04 -16.03
C GLY A 34 -17.58 -8.97 -15.23
N ILE A 35 -17.32 -7.87 -14.52
CA ILE A 35 -16.17 -7.70 -13.64
C ILE A 35 -16.63 -7.84 -12.19
N ASP A 36 -15.96 -8.70 -11.43
CA ASP A 36 -16.14 -8.77 -9.98
C ASP A 36 -15.17 -7.83 -9.29
N PHE A 37 -15.71 -7.05 -8.35
CA PHE A 37 -14.98 -6.10 -7.53
C PHE A 37 -14.95 -6.60 -6.10
N PHE A 38 -13.79 -6.55 -5.44
CA PHE A 38 -13.60 -6.99 -4.06
C PHE A 38 -12.97 -5.84 -3.26
N ALA A 39 -13.72 -5.30 -2.31
CA ALA A 39 -13.24 -4.31 -1.36
C ALA A 39 -12.73 -5.01 -0.10
N LEU A 40 -11.55 -4.62 0.39
CA LEU A 40 -11.05 -5.04 1.70
C LEU A 40 -10.74 -3.84 2.59
N ASP A 41 -10.91 -4.02 3.88
CA ASP A 41 -10.33 -3.14 4.90
C ASP A 41 -9.00 -3.74 5.36
N SER A 42 -7.91 -3.35 4.69
CA SER A 42 -6.58 -3.83 5.07
C SER A 42 -6.12 -3.38 6.45
N SER A 43 -6.82 -2.46 7.11
CA SER A 43 -6.53 -2.08 8.50
C SER A 43 -6.82 -3.18 9.51
N THR A 44 -7.56 -4.23 9.12
CA THR A 44 -7.91 -5.34 10.01
C THR A 44 -6.94 -6.52 9.91
N PHE A 45 -5.95 -6.43 9.01
CA PHE A 45 -4.92 -7.45 8.81
C PHE A 45 -3.56 -6.82 8.44
N ASN A 46 -3.28 -5.59 8.90
CA ASN A 46 -1.99 -4.91 8.69
C ASN A 46 -1.14 -4.82 9.96
N ASP A 47 -1.48 -5.54 11.01
CA ASP A 47 -0.64 -5.57 12.21
C ASP A 47 0.68 -6.29 11.89
N PRO A 48 1.85 -5.68 12.17
CA PRO A 48 3.13 -6.30 11.90
C PRO A 48 3.29 -7.62 12.64
N SER A 49 3.95 -8.59 12.00
CA SER A 49 4.30 -9.84 12.66
C SER A 49 5.27 -9.61 13.83
N PRO A 50 5.15 -10.36 14.94
CA PRO A 50 6.14 -10.32 16.01
C PRO A 50 7.55 -10.63 15.50
N LEU A 51 8.54 -9.94 16.06
CA LEU A 51 9.94 -10.20 15.77
C LEU A 51 10.28 -11.66 16.09
N ALA A 52 10.86 -12.38 15.13
CA ALA A 52 11.21 -13.79 15.28
C ALA A 52 12.18 -14.04 16.44
N HIS A 53 12.09 -15.21 17.10
CA HIS A 53 13.00 -15.58 18.18
C HIS A 53 14.47 -15.67 17.73
N GLN A 54 14.71 -16.14 16.49
CA GLN A 54 16.03 -16.14 15.87
C GLN A 54 16.18 -14.90 14.97
N GLY A 55 17.28 -14.16 15.10
CA GLY A 55 17.52 -12.92 14.36
C GLY A 55 16.74 -11.68 14.86
N GLY A 56 15.68 -11.87 15.66
CA GLY A 56 14.87 -10.75 16.17
C GLY A 56 15.61 -9.81 17.11
N ALA A 57 16.67 -10.24 17.79
CA ALA A 57 17.50 -9.35 18.61
C ALA A 57 18.24 -8.31 17.75
N VAL A 58 18.84 -8.75 16.62
CA VAL A 58 19.52 -7.86 15.67
C VAL A 58 18.51 -6.92 15.00
N HIS A 59 17.35 -7.44 14.59
CA HIS A 59 16.31 -6.62 13.99
C HIS A 59 15.72 -5.60 14.98
N ARG A 60 15.49 -5.99 16.24
CA ARG A 60 15.07 -5.09 17.33
C ARG A 60 16.08 -3.98 17.58
N GLN A 61 17.38 -4.32 17.60
CA GLN A 61 18.44 -3.33 17.76
C GLN A 61 18.45 -2.35 16.58
N TRP A 62 18.34 -2.83 15.35
CA TRP A 62 18.23 -1.99 14.15
C TRP A 62 17.02 -1.04 14.23
N LEU A 63 15.82 -1.55 14.56
CA LEU A 63 14.62 -0.73 14.76
C LEU A 63 14.80 0.33 15.86
N THR A 64 15.45 -0.03 16.96
CA THR A 64 15.72 0.90 18.07
C THR A 64 16.64 2.04 17.65
N THR A 65 17.72 1.72 16.92
CA THR A 65 18.65 2.71 16.36
C THR A 65 17.94 3.63 15.36
N GLN A 66 17.12 3.06 14.46
CA GLN A 66 16.33 3.83 13.51
C GLN A 66 15.34 4.78 14.22
N ARG A 67 14.67 4.30 15.27
CA ARG A 67 13.76 5.14 16.09
C ARG A 67 14.49 6.35 16.67
N GLN A 68 15.67 6.13 17.27
CA GLN A 68 16.46 7.23 17.85
C GLN A 68 16.89 8.24 16.79
N ALA A 69 17.36 7.76 15.62
CA ALA A 69 17.75 8.62 14.51
C ALA A 69 16.57 9.46 13.99
N LEU A 70 15.39 8.86 13.83
CA LEU A 70 14.17 9.57 13.40
C LEU A 70 13.67 10.57 14.45
N GLN A 71 13.73 10.23 15.74
CA GLN A 71 13.39 11.15 16.83
C GLN A 71 14.29 12.39 16.81
N HIS A 72 15.60 12.20 16.63
CA HIS A 72 16.55 13.29 16.51
C HIS A 72 16.28 14.13 15.25
N GLN A 73 16.09 13.49 14.10
CA GLN A 73 15.76 14.18 12.85
C GLN A 73 14.47 15.00 12.98
N ARG A 74 13.44 14.46 13.65
CA ARG A 74 12.18 15.16 13.91
C ARG A 74 12.39 16.42 14.74
N GLN A 75 13.19 16.34 15.80
CA GLN A 75 13.53 17.51 16.62
C GLN A 75 14.26 18.57 15.79
N GLN A 76 15.24 18.18 14.97
CA GLN A 76 15.97 19.09 14.08
C GLN A 76 15.04 19.78 13.07
N VAL A 77 14.12 19.04 12.46
CA VAL A 77 13.13 19.57 11.51
C VAL A 77 12.20 20.57 12.19
N MET A 78 11.70 20.25 13.39
CA MET A 78 10.84 21.15 14.16
C MET A 78 11.57 22.45 14.55
N GLU A 79 12.84 22.35 14.95
CA GLU A 79 13.64 23.51 15.32
C GLU A 79 13.97 24.38 14.10
N ALA A 80 14.37 23.77 12.98
CA ALA A 80 14.59 24.47 11.72
C ALA A 80 13.31 25.18 11.24
N ALA A 81 12.14 24.54 11.38
CA ALA A 81 10.86 25.14 11.02
C ALA A 81 10.52 26.38 11.88
N ARG A 82 10.84 26.36 13.18
CA ARG A 82 10.68 27.52 14.08
C ARG A 82 11.60 28.67 13.69
N GLN A 83 12.85 28.37 13.35
CA GLN A 83 13.85 29.38 12.99
C GLN A 83 13.64 29.97 11.58
N ALA A 84 13.05 29.21 10.66
CA ALA A 84 12.84 29.61 9.27
C ALA A 84 11.65 30.57 9.05
N HIS A 85 11.08 31.16 10.11
CA HIS A 85 9.92 32.03 10.01
C HIS A 85 10.30 33.39 9.41
N ARG A 86 10.16 33.51 8.09
CA ARG A 86 10.20 34.78 7.35
C ARG A 86 8.91 34.93 6.55
N PRO A 87 8.15 36.03 6.72
CA PRO A 87 6.99 36.32 5.89
C PRO A 87 7.43 36.78 4.51
N ASP A 88 7.12 35.99 3.48
CA ASP A 88 7.29 36.27 2.06
C ASP A 88 6.24 35.47 1.23
N ALA A 89 6.25 35.64 -0.09
CA ALA A 89 5.28 35.01 -0.98
C ALA A 89 5.26 33.46 -0.94
N HIS A 90 6.30 32.82 -0.41
CA HIS A 90 6.46 31.36 -0.31
C HIS A 90 6.34 30.83 1.13
N SER A 91 5.98 31.66 2.11
CA SER A 91 5.90 31.24 3.52
C SER A 91 4.96 30.05 3.73
N GLN A 92 3.79 30.06 3.08
CA GLN A 92 2.81 28.97 3.21
C GLN A 92 3.36 27.66 2.64
N GLU A 93 3.95 27.69 1.45
CA GLU A 93 4.52 26.49 0.81
C GLU A 93 5.62 25.86 1.65
N ARG A 94 6.45 26.69 2.31
CA ARG A 94 7.48 26.22 3.25
C ARG A 94 6.88 25.62 4.52
N LEU A 95 5.84 26.22 5.08
CA LEU A 95 5.15 25.68 6.26
C LEU A 95 4.54 24.31 5.95
N ASP A 96 3.88 24.19 4.81
CA ASP A 96 3.33 22.91 4.32
C ASP A 96 4.44 21.86 4.16
N ASP A 97 5.60 22.24 3.63
CA ASP A 97 6.75 21.34 3.48
C ASP A 97 7.31 20.84 4.82
N TRP A 98 7.40 21.73 5.81
CA TRP A 98 7.86 21.38 7.15
C TRP A 98 6.85 20.46 7.85
N GLN A 99 5.56 20.81 7.80
CA GLN A 99 4.50 19.97 8.33
C GLN A 99 4.51 18.59 7.67
N ALA A 100 4.58 18.54 6.34
CA ALA A 100 4.67 17.29 5.58
C ALA A 100 5.87 16.43 6.00
N LYS A 101 7.01 17.06 6.31
CA LYS A 101 8.22 16.35 6.77
C LYS A 101 8.05 15.84 8.19
N VAL A 102 7.40 16.58 9.08
CA VAL A 102 7.10 16.13 10.45
C VAL A 102 6.13 14.96 10.43
N GLU A 103 5.03 15.06 9.69
CA GLU A 103 4.06 13.98 9.49
C GLU A 103 4.74 12.71 8.96
N GLN A 104 5.71 12.86 8.04
CA GLN A 104 6.50 11.74 7.53
C GLN A 104 7.23 10.99 8.64
N LEU A 105 7.91 11.76 9.51
CA LEU A 105 8.75 11.21 10.55
C LEU A 105 7.88 10.59 11.65
N ASP A 106 6.77 11.23 11.99
CA ASP A 106 5.80 10.71 12.96
C ASP A 106 5.19 9.38 12.49
N GLU A 107 4.87 9.27 11.20
CA GLU A 107 4.36 8.03 10.62
C GLU A 107 5.41 6.89 10.64
N MET A 108 6.66 7.20 10.28
CA MET A 108 7.75 6.23 10.35
C MET A 108 8.04 5.80 11.80
N LEU A 109 7.97 6.73 12.76
CA LEU A 109 8.12 6.43 14.18
C LEU A 109 7.00 5.53 14.69
N LEU A 110 5.76 5.82 14.32
CA LEU A 110 4.60 5.01 14.70
C LEU A 110 4.71 3.58 14.15
N ASP A 111 5.17 3.41 12.90
CA ASP A 111 5.38 2.08 12.33
C ASP A 111 6.48 1.31 13.09
N ILE A 112 7.62 1.94 13.39
CA ILE A 112 8.68 1.31 14.20
C ILE A 112 8.17 0.94 15.59
N GLU A 113 7.36 1.80 16.23
CA GLU A 113 6.75 1.50 17.52
C GLU A 113 5.80 0.30 17.44
N LYS A 114 5.00 0.18 16.38
CA LYS A 114 4.15 -1.00 16.15
C LYS A 114 4.99 -2.27 15.95
N GLN A 115 6.06 -2.21 15.18
CA GLN A 115 6.95 -3.37 14.98
C GLN A 115 7.66 -3.79 16.27
N LEU A 116 8.18 -2.83 17.05
CA LEU A 116 8.86 -3.11 18.33
C LEU A 116 7.94 -3.70 19.40
N ASN A 117 6.65 -3.32 19.35
CA ASN A 117 5.60 -3.73 20.28
C ASN A 117 4.56 -4.66 19.63
N ALA A 118 4.93 -5.33 18.54
CA ALA A 118 4.04 -6.21 17.80
C ALA A 118 3.46 -7.26 18.75
N ASN A 119 2.13 -7.27 18.87
CA ASN A 119 1.43 -8.12 19.81
C ASN A 119 1.26 -9.53 19.20
N PRO A 120 1.79 -10.60 19.81
CA PRO A 120 1.55 -11.98 19.34
C PRO A 120 0.08 -12.39 19.34
N THR A 121 -0.76 -11.67 20.09
CA THR A 121 -2.21 -11.88 20.18
C THR A 121 -3.00 -10.81 19.41
N ALA A 122 -2.35 -10.07 18.50
CA ALA A 122 -3.03 -9.15 17.62
C ALA A 122 -4.15 -9.88 16.88
N LEU A 123 -5.37 -9.34 16.95
CA LEU A 123 -6.55 -9.98 16.40
C LEU A 123 -6.62 -9.63 14.91
N ILE A 124 -6.07 -10.52 14.09
CA ILE A 124 -6.20 -10.48 12.63
C ILE A 124 -7.62 -10.90 12.28
N ASP A 125 -8.27 -10.13 11.40
CA ASP A 125 -9.60 -10.45 10.87
C ASP A 125 -9.51 -11.57 9.83
N THR A 126 -9.30 -12.79 10.32
CA THR A 126 -9.23 -14.01 9.52
C THR A 126 -10.55 -14.28 8.78
N GLU A 127 -11.68 -13.80 9.30
CA GLU A 127 -12.99 -13.92 8.64
C GLU A 127 -12.98 -13.18 7.29
N GLN A 128 -12.45 -11.96 7.25
CA GLN A 128 -12.30 -11.20 6.00
C GLN A 128 -11.39 -11.92 4.99
N LEU A 129 -10.27 -12.49 5.46
CA LEU A 129 -9.32 -13.20 4.59
C LEU A 129 -9.94 -14.49 4.01
N LEU A 130 -10.65 -15.26 4.84
CA LEU A 130 -11.40 -16.44 4.40
C LEU A 130 -12.55 -16.08 3.48
N TRP A 131 -13.27 -15.00 3.76
CA TRP A 131 -14.30 -14.46 2.89
C TRP A 131 -13.73 -14.15 1.50
N LEU A 132 -12.60 -13.43 1.43
CA LEU A 132 -11.96 -13.10 0.16
C LEU A 132 -11.59 -14.36 -0.62
N LYS A 133 -10.99 -15.35 0.07
CA LYS A 133 -10.65 -16.65 -0.52
C LYS A 133 -11.87 -17.31 -1.16
N GLU A 134 -12.95 -17.48 -0.40
CA GLU A 134 -14.18 -18.13 -0.90
C GLU A 134 -14.83 -17.34 -2.05
N GLN A 135 -14.88 -16.01 -1.96
CA GLN A 135 -15.48 -15.17 -3.00
C GLN A 135 -14.65 -15.18 -4.30
N LEU A 136 -13.32 -15.22 -4.22
CA LEU A 136 -12.47 -15.38 -5.41
C LEU A 136 -12.68 -16.75 -6.07
N ILE A 137 -12.74 -17.83 -5.29
CA ILE A 137 -13.01 -19.18 -5.83
C ILE A 137 -14.39 -19.21 -6.52
N ALA A 138 -15.43 -18.69 -5.86
CA ALA A 138 -16.78 -18.62 -6.42
C ALA A 138 -16.82 -17.78 -7.70
N SER A 139 -16.08 -16.67 -7.74
CA SER A 139 -15.94 -15.82 -8.92
C SER A 139 -15.27 -16.56 -10.08
N TRP A 140 -14.24 -17.37 -9.80
CA TRP A 140 -13.56 -18.21 -10.80
C TRP A 140 -14.43 -19.31 -11.39
N HIS A 141 -15.35 -19.87 -10.60
CA HIS A 141 -16.32 -20.85 -11.10
C HIS A 141 -17.50 -20.23 -11.85
N ASN A 142 -17.62 -18.89 -11.87
CA ASN A 142 -18.71 -18.23 -12.57
C ASN A 142 -18.31 -17.86 -14.01
N PRO A 143 -18.86 -18.51 -15.05
CA PRO A 143 -18.48 -18.26 -16.44
C PRO A 143 -18.91 -16.88 -16.96
N ALA A 144 -19.81 -16.18 -16.26
CA ALA A 144 -20.20 -14.82 -16.61
C ALA A 144 -19.15 -13.78 -16.17
N VAL A 145 -18.18 -14.18 -15.34
CA VAL A 145 -17.09 -13.32 -14.87
C VAL A 145 -15.94 -13.38 -15.84
N ARG A 146 -15.58 -12.22 -16.37
CA ARG A 146 -14.46 -12.05 -17.29
C ARG A 146 -13.24 -11.42 -16.63
N GLY A 147 -13.39 -10.68 -15.52
CA GLY A 147 -12.27 -10.08 -14.80
C GLY A 147 -12.56 -9.86 -13.31
N ARG A 148 -11.50 -9.65 -12.53
CA ARG A 148 -11.55 -9.53 -11.06
C ARG A 148 -10.67 -8.36 -10.60
N ILE A 149 -11.22 -7.40 -9.88
CA ILE A 149 -10.50 -6.22 -9.38
C ILE A 149 -10.55 -6.22 -7.86
N LEU A 150 -9.38 -6.18 -7.23
CA LEU A 150 -9.23 -6.09 -5.78
C LEU A 150 -8.88 -4.64 -5.39
N TYR A 151 -9.48 -4.10 -4.33
CA TYR A 151 -9.12 -2.78 -3.84
C TYR A 151 -9.17 -2.62 -2.32
N PHE A 152 -8.18 -1.91 -1.77
CA PHE A 152 -7.98 -1.73 -0.33
C PHE A 152 -6.98 -0.61 -0.03
N HIS A 153 -6.77 -0.23 1.24
CA HIS A 153 -5.98 0.98 1.54
C HIS A 153 -4.46 0.79 1.47
N HIS A 154 -3.88 -0.09 2.28
CA HIS A 154 -2.43 -0.25 2.45
C HIS A 154 -1.79 -1.07 1.31
N PRO A 155 -0.78 -0.58 0.57
CA PRO A 155 -0.17 -1.31 -0.54
C PRO A 155 0.73 -2.42 -0.03
N PRO A 156 0.68 -3.65 -0.59
CA PRO A 156 1.65 -4.69 -0.26
C PRO A 156 2.97 -4.48 -1.00
N TYR A 157 2.96 -3.80 -2.14
CA TYR A 157 4.13 -3.44 -2.93
C TYR A 157 4.08 -1.96 -3.23
N VAL A 158 5.18 -1.25 -3.00
CA VAL A 158 5.31 0.20 -3.27
C VAL A 158 6.79 0.57 -3.22
N THR A 159 7.23 1.51 -4.05
CA THR A 159 8.62 2.05 -4.02
C THR A 159 8.70 3.46 -3.46
N GLU A 160 7.59 4.00 -2.97
CA GLU A 160 7.55 5.22 -2.16
C GLU A 160 8.47 5.09 -0.93
N ALA A 161 9.26 6.13 -0.69
CA ALA A 161 10.37 6.15 0.25
C ALA A 161 10.04 5.74 1.69
N THR A 162 8.80 5.87 2.14
CA THR A 162 8.41 5.64 3.54
C THR A 162 7.60 4.38 3.77
N LYS A 163 6.85 3.89 2.78
CA LYS A 163 5.93 2.74 2.94
C LYS A 163 6.52 1.40 2.52
N TRP A 164 7.55 1.40 1.67
CA TRP A 164 8.06 0.18 1.03
C TRP A 164 8.50 -0.92 2.02
N ASN A 165 9.01 -0.53 3.20
CA ASN A 165 9.51 -1.44 4.23
C ASN A 165 8.74 -1.35 5.56
N GLN A 166 7.53 -0.79 5.56
CA GLN A 166 6.72 -0.75 6.78
C GLN A 166 6.25 -2.14 7.17
N GLY A 167 6.13 -2.38 8.49
CA GLY A 167 5.61 -3.65 9.00
C GLY A 167 4.19 -3.91 8.49
N GLN A 168 3.39 -2.86 8.34
CA GLN A 168 2.03 -2.93 7.82
C GLN A 168 1.98 -3.38 6.35
N THR A 169 2.87 -2.83 5.52
CA THR A 169 3.05 -3.22 4.11
C THR A 169 3.39 -4.70 3.99
N GLN A 170 4.33 -5.17 4.82
CA GLN A 170 4.77 -6.56 4.82
C GLN A 170 3.67 -7.51 5.31
N ALA A 171 2.94 -7.15 6.38
CA ALA A 171 1.84 -7.96 6.90
C ALA A 171 0.72 -8.14 5.86
N VAL A 172 0.28 -7.03 5.22
CA VAL A 172 -0.73 -7.08 4.16
C VAL A 172 -0.28 -7.95 3.00
N ARG A 173 1.00 -7.85 2.59
CA ARG A 173 1.59 -8.72 1.55
C ARG A 173 1.49 -10.19 1.93
N GLN A 174 1.93 -10.56 3.14
CA GLN A 174 1.91 -11.95 3.61
C GLN A 174 0.48 -12.52 3.68
N HIS A 175 -0.47 -11.76 4.21
CA HIS A 175 -1.86 -12.21 4.31
C HIS A 175 -2.53 -12.37 2.95
N LEU A 176 -2.29 -11.45 2.01
CA LEU A 176 -2.82 -11.59 0.65
C LEU A 176 -2.16 -12.74 -0.11
N ARG A 177 -0.85 -12.95 0.03
CA ARG A 177 -0.18 -14.16 -0.50
C ARG A 177 -0.83 -15.42 0.01
N TRP A 178 -1.05 -15.52 1.33
CA TRP A 178 -1.72 -16.68 1.94
C TRP A 178 -3.12 -16.91 1.37
N VAL A 179 -3.90 -15.86 1.11
CA VAL A 179 -5.21 -15.98 0.45
C VAL A 179 -5.03 -16.46 -0.99
N PHE A 180 -4.19 -15.80 -1.79
CA PHE A 180 -4.02 -16.13 -3.19
C PHE A 180 -3.46 -17.53 -3.41
N ASP A 181 -2.54 -17.99 -2.57
CA ASP A 181 -1.99 -19.36 -2.63
C ASP A 181 -3.07 -20.41 -2.37
N GLN A 182 -3.99 -20.15 -1.42
CA GLN A 182 -5.12 -21.04 -1.21
C GLN A 182 -6.13 -21.02 -2.36
N VAL A 183 -6.36 -19.86 -2.97
CA VAL A 183 -7.20 -19.77 -4.18
C VAL A 183 -6.53 -20.55 -5.32
N ALA A 184 -5.21 -20.43 -5.48
CA ALA A 184 -4.45 -21.19 -6.47
C ALA A 184 -4.55 -22.70 -6.25
N ALA A 185 -4.47 -23.16 -5.00
CA ALA A 185 -4.66 -24.56 -4.65
C ALA A 185 -6.07 -25.08 -4.99
N ALA A 186 -7.10 -24.21 -4.96
CA ALA A 186 -8.48 -24.58 -5.24
C ALA A 186 -8.88 -24.40 -6.72
N VAL A 187 -8.16 -23.59 -7.49
CA VAL A 187 -8.52 -23.20 -8.88
C VAL A 187 -7.40 -23.60 -9.84
N PRO A 188 -7.58 -24.66 -10.67
CA PRO A 188 -6.52 -25.18 -11.54
C PRO A 188 -5.93 -24.16 -12.52
N ALA A 189 -6.74 -23.22 -13.02
CA ALA A 189 -6.28 -22.18 -13.94
C ALA A 189 -5.24 -21.26 -13.29
N ILE A 190 -5.38 -20.97 -12.00
CA ILE A 190 -4.43 -20.15 -11.24
C ILE A 190 -3.17 -20.94 -10.95
N ALA A 191 -3.30 -22.21 -10.53
CA ALA A 191 -2.15 -23.10 -10.36
C ALA A 191 -1.32 -23.25 -11.64
N ALA A 192 -1.94 -23.14 -12.82
CA ALA A 192 -1.29 -23.16 -14.12
C ALA A 192 -0.65 -21.79 -14.53
N GLY A 193 -0.67 -20.79 -13.65
CA GLY A 193 -0.03 -19.49 -13.86
C GLY A 193 -0.96 -18.35 -14.23
N THR A 194 -2.29 -18.54 -14.21
CA THR A 194 -3.23 -17.43 -14.42
C THR A 194 -3.31 -16.56 -13.16
N PRO A 195 -3.18 -15.22 -13.26
CA PRO A 195 -3.38 -14.31 -12.14
C PRO A 195 -4.70 -14.53 -11.38
N PRO A 196 -4.74 -14.61 -10.04
CA PRO A 196 -5.98 -14.73 -9.27
C PRO A 196 -6.93 -13.54 -9.48
N VAL A 197 -6.37 -12.37 -9.76
CA VAL A 197 -7.08 -11.11 -10.04
C VAL A 197 -6.46 -10.40 -11.25
N THR A 198 -7.26 -9.61 -11.95
CA THR A 198 -6.84 -8.85 -13.14
C THR A 198 -6.07 -7.58 -12.76
N LEU A 199 -6.49 -6.89 -11.69
CA LEU A 199 -5.91 -5.63 -11.25
C LEU A 199 -6.09 -5.47 -9.74
N VAL A 200 -5.07 -4.93 -9.07
CA VAL A 200 -5.17 -4.49 -7.68
C VAL A 200 -5.01 -2.98 -7.59
N LEU A 201 -5.95 -2.32 -6.92
CA LEU A 201 -5.93 -0.89 -6.64
C LEU A 201 -5.74 -0.66 -5.14
N ASN A 202 -4.82 0.19 -4.75
CA ASN A 202 -4.66 0.57 -3.34
C ASN A 202 -4.28 2.04 -3.18
N GLY A 203 -4.01 2.49 -1.96
CA GLY A 203 -3.69 3.88 -1.66
C GLY A 203 -2.56 3.97 -0.63
N HIS A 204 -2.78 4.75 0.43
CA HIS A 204 -1.92 4.91 1.61
C HIS A 204 -0.53 5.50 1.38
N ALA A 205 0.25 5.03 0.40
CA ALA A 205 1.48 5.69 0.02
C ALA A 205 1.17 6.93 -0.81
N HIS A 206 1.78 8.05 -0.47
CA HIS A 206 1.43 9.35 -1.06
C HIS A 206 2.12 9.55 -2.43
N CYS A 207 1.75 8.71 -3.38
CA CYS A 207 2.16 8.75 -4.77
C CYS A 207 1.09 8.09 -5.63
N PHE A 208 1.16 8.33 -6.93
CA PHE A 208 0.66 7.37 -7.90
C PHE A 208 1.80 6.45 -8.31
N GLU A 209 1.54 5.15 -8.32
CA GLU A 209 2.52 4.16 -8.76
C GLU A 209 1.83 3.01 -9.48
N TYR A 210 2.29 2.67 -10.68
CA TYR A 210 1.99 1.40 -11.32
C TYR A 210 3.22 0.50 -11.25
N LEU A 211 3.03 -0.71 -10.72
CA LEU A 211 4.08 -1.71 -10.61
C LEU A 211 3.55 -3.09 -10.97
N THR A 212 4.49 -3.96 -11.36
CA THR A 212 4.21 -5.37 -11.65
C THR A 212 5.03 -6.25 -10.72
N THR A 213 4.41 -7.27 -10.14
CA THR A 213 5.18 -8.34 -9.49
C THR A 213 5.83 -9.24 -10.55
N LEU A 214 6.98 -9.81 -10.20
CA LEU A 214 7.68 -10.82 -10.99
C LEU A 214 7.34 -12.21 -10.43
N ASP A 215 8.23 -13.17 -10.62
CA ASP A 215 8.11 -14.48 -9.96
C ASP A 215 8.44 -14.33 -8.46
N THR A 216 7.39 -14.29 -7.64
CA THR A 216 7.48 -14.25 -6.18
C THR A 216 7.57 -15.63 -5.57
N GLY A 217 7.41 -16.71 -6.36
CA GLY A 217 7.18 -18.07 -5.87
C GLY A 217 5.78 -18.31 -5.29
N HIS A 218 4.89 -17.31 -5.34
CA HIS A 218 3.53 -17.35 -4.82
C HIS A 218 2.51 -16.95 -5.89
N ALA A 219 1.23 -17.15 -5.61
CA ALA A 219 0.12 -16.79 -6.49
C ALA A 219 -0.10 -15.27 -6.66
N ASP A 220 0.70 -14.44 -5.99
CA ASP A 220 0.77 -13.00 -6.22
C ASP A 220 1.83 -12.59 -7.27
N SER A 221 2.40 -13.56 -7.97
CA SER A 221 3.31 -13.34 -9.11
C SER A 221 2.59 -12.73 -10.32
N HIS A 222 3.33 -11.94 -11.10
CA HIS A 222 2.85 -11.38 -12.39
C HIS A 222 1.54 -10.58 -12.31
N LEU A 223 1.26 -9.98 -11.15
CA LEU A 223 0.08 -9.15 -10.92
C LEU A 223 0.35 -7.67 -11.23
N HIS A 224 -0.70 -6.98 -11.67
CA HIS A 224 -0.73 -5.54 -11.85
C HIS A 224 -1.22 -4.86 -10.57
N TRP A 225 -0.40 -3.95 -10.05
CA TRP A 225 -0.69 -3.19 -8.85
C TRP A 225 -0.66 -1.70 -9.16
N VAL A 226 -1.68 -0.97 -8.73
CA VAL A 226 -1.74 0.48 -8.83
C VAL A 226 -1.98 1.08 -7.47
N VAL A 227 -1.05 1.92 -7.05
CA VAL A 227 -1.13 2.75 -5.87
C VAL A 227 -1.72 4.10 -6.28
N CYS A 228 -2.88 4.45 -5.76
CA CYS A 228 -3.67 5.64 -6.05
C CYS A 228 -3.69 6.61 -4.85
N GLY A 229 -2.60 6.72 -4.09
CA GLY A 229 -2.51 7.60 -2.92
C GLY A 229 -2.03 9.02 -3.22
N GLY A 230 -1.90 9.37 -4.51
CA GLY A 230 -1.41 10.68 -4.96
C GLY A 230 -2.44 11.81 -4.93
N SER A 231 -3.62 11.63 -4.34
CA SER A 231 -4.66 12.66 -4.24
C SER A 231 -4.58 13.50 -2.94
N GLY A 232 -3.75 13.09 -1.98
CA GLY A 232 -3.65 13.69 -0.65
C GLY A 232 -2.49 14.69 -0.47
N LEU A 233 -2.49 15.36 0.68
CA LEU A 233 -1.40 16.22 1.14
C LEU A 233 -0.10 15.39 1.29
N SER A 234 1.06 16.05 1.14
CA SER A 234 2.37 15.46 1.46
C SER A 234 2.83 14.33 0.55
N LEU A 235 2.74 14.53 -0.78
CA LEU A 235 3.34 13.62 -1.78
C LEU A 235 4.80 13.31 -1.46
N ARG A 236 5.18 12.06 -1.71
CA ARG A 236 6.50 11.54 -1.38
C ARG A 236 7.29 11.19 -2.63
N ARG A 237 8.60 11.02 -2.44
CA ARG A 237 9.54 10.61 -3.48
C ARG A 237 9.57 9.10 -3.59
N GLN A 238 10.00 8.60 -4.74
CA GLN A 238 10.46 7.22 -4.83
C GLN A 238 11.71 7.09 -3.95
N ARG A 239 11.88 5.91 -3.35
CA ARG A 239 13.08 5.57 -2.56
C ARG A 239 14.35 5.69 -3.42
N VAL A 240 15.49 5.87 -2.77
CA VAL A 240 16.78 6.14 -3.43
C VAL A 240 17.32 4.94 -4.20
N GLU A 241 16.94 3.73 -3.79
CA GLU A 241 17.27 2.47 -4.44
C GLU A 241 16.49 2.27 -5.75
N GLY A 242 15.53 3.15 -6.05
CA GLY A 242 14.79 3.16 -7.31
C GLY A 242 13.66 2.15 -7.40
N SER A 243 13.37 1.69 -8.62
CA SER A 243 12.13 1.01 -9.00
C SER A 243 12.05 -0.48 -8.62
N MET A 244 13.12 -1.09 -8.11
CA MET A 244 13.23 -2.54 -7.97
C MET A 244 13.07 -3.05 -6.53
N LEU A 245 11.96 -3.72 -6.22
CA LEU A 245 11.75 -4.31 -4.89
C LEU A 245 12.32 -5.72 -4.81
N TYR A 246 13.12 -5.95 -3.77
CA TYR A 246 13.72 -7.25 -3.48
C TYR A 246 13.19 -7.80 -2.15
N GLU A 247 13.13 -9.12 -2.05
CA GLU A 247 12.81 -9.85 -0.82
C GLU A 247 13.84 -10.92 -0.53
N THR A 248 13.99 -11.21 0.76
CA THR A 248 14.82 -12.30 1.26
C THR A 248 13.93 -13.51 1.52
N PHE A 249 14.21 -14.60 0.83
CA PHE A 249 13.54 -15.88 1.02
C PHE A 249 14.46 -16.82 1.83
N PRO A 250 13.90 -17.63 2.74
CA PRO A 250 14.68 -18.67 3.40
C PRO A 250 15.24 -19.65 2.37
N GLY A 251 16.53 -19.97 2.46
CA GLY A 251 17.15 -20.98 1.60
C GLY A 251 16.44 -22.32 1.75
N GLY A 252 16.27 -23.07 0.65
CA GLY A 252 15.54 -24.33 0.63
C GLY A 252 16.25 -25.44 1.42
N GLY A 253 16.12 -25.45 2.75
CA GLY A 253 16.57 -26.51 3.67
C GLY A 253 18.10 -26.72 3.75
N GLY A 254 18.66 -26.70 4.97
CA GLY A 254 20.10 -26.89 5.24
C GLY A 254 20.89 -25.57 5.37
N GLU A 255 22.24 -25.63 5.29
CA GLU A 255 23.16 -24.46 5.34
C GLU A 255 23.04 -23.50 4.14
N ALA A 256 21.99 -23.63 3.31
CA ALA A 256 21.77 -22.78 2.16
C ALA A 256 21.50 -21.33 2.63
N ALA A 257 22.31 -20.40 2.12
CA ALA A 257 22.14 -18.98 2.38
C ALA A 257 20.74 -18.50 1.91
N ALA A 258 20.21 -17.50 2.59
CA ALA A 258 18.96 -16.87 2.19
C ALA A 258 19.06 -16.30 0.76
N GLU A 259 18.02 -16.53 -0.04
CA GLU A 259 17.97 -16.07 -1.43
C GLU A 259 17.43 -14.63 -1.48
N PHE A 260 18.13 -13.73 -2.16
CA PHE A 260 17.67 -12.36 -2.37
C PHE A 260 17.11 -12.21 -3.78
N ARG A 261 15.78 -12.09 -3.90
CA ARG A 261 15.08 -12.15 -5.18
C ARG A 261 14.37 -10.84 -5.50
N LEU A 262 14.42 -10.42 -6.77
CA LEU A 262 13.62 -9.32 -7.29
C LEU A 262 12.15 -9.76 -7.40
N VAL A 263 11.26 -9.12 -6.65
CA VAL A 263 9.84 -9.53 -6.55
C VAL A 263 8.89 -8.58 -7.25
N ALA A 264 9.26 -7.32 -7.45
CA ALA A 264 8.42 -6.36 -8.14
C ALA A 264 9.24 -5.21 -8.76
N LYS A 265 8.68 -4.63 -9.82
CA LYS A 265 9.27 -3.49 -10.52
C LYS A 265 8.23 -2.38 -10.72
N SER A 266 8.56 -1.19 -10.26
CA SER A 266 7.84 0.04 -10.58
C SER A 266 8.01 0.37 -12.06
N GLN A 267 6.89 0.53 -12.76
CA GLN A 267 6.84 0.83 -14.19
C GLN A 267 6.56 2.31 -14.43
N LEU A 268 5.75 2.92 -13.55
CA LEU A 268 5.47 4.35 -13.56
C LEU A 268 5.33 4.84 -12.12
N PHE A 269 6.09 5.87 -11.75
CA PHE A 269 6.02 6.51 -10.44
C PHE A 269 5.77 8.01 -10.61
N VAL A 270 4.75 8.52 -9.94
CA VAL A 270 4.42 9.94 -9.89
C VAL A 270 4.26 10.35 -8.44
N GLY A 271 5.20 11.17 -7.98
CA GLY A 271 5.21 11.70 -6.63
C GLY A 271 5.94 13.04 -6.60
N ARG A 272 6.34 13.48 -5.42
CA ARG A 272 7.06 14.75 -5.28
C ARG A 272 8.42 14.67 -6.00
N THR A 273 8.73 15.64 -6.85
CA THR A 273 10.03 15.77 -7.54
C THR A 273 10.57 17.20 -7.42
N GLY A 274 11.81 17.42 -7.87
CA GLY A 274 12.46 18.73 -7.85
C GLY A 274 12.82 19.25 -6.45
N GLU A 275 13.58 20.34 -6.41
CA GLU A 275 14.08 20.95 -5.17
C GLU A 275 13.80 22.45 -5.13
N LYS A 276 13.65 23.01 -3.92
CA LYS A 276 13.43 24.45 -3.70
C LYS A 276 12.33 25.00 -4.62
N SER A 277 12.66 25.92 -5.53
CA SER A 277 11.76 26.57 -6.49
C SER A 277 11.27 25.66 -7.61
N ASP A 278 11.99 24.56 -7.90
CA ASP A 278 11.65 23.60 -8.97
C ASP A 278 10.81 22.42 -8.46
N ARG A 279 10.32 22.52 -7.21
CA ARG A 279 9.54 21.47 -6.58
C ARG A 279 8.21 21.28 -7.29
N ARG A 280 7.87 20.02 -7.56
CA ARG A 280 6.61 19.62 -8.18
C ARG A 280 5.80 18.74 -7.23
N ARG A 281 4.48 18.94 -7.26
CA ARG A 281 3.50 18.22 -6.45
C ARG A 281 2.38 17.71 -7.38
N PRO A 282 2.63 16.64 -8.16
CA PRO A 282 1.68 16.10 -9.10
C PRO A 282 0.59 15.29 -8.41
N TYR A 283 -0.52 15.94 -8.07
CA TYR A 283 -1.69 15.25 -7.55
C TYR A 283 -2.33 14.44 -8.66
N SER A 284 -2.84 13.26 -8.33
CA SER A 284 -3.27 12.30 -9.35
C SER A 284 -4.61 11.65 -9.06
N PHE A 285 -5.30 11.32 -10.14
CA PHE A 285 -6.41 10.37 -10.15
C PHE A 285 -6.26 9.43 -11.35
N LEU A 286 -6.99 8.31 -11.33
CA LEU A 286 -6.91 7.26 -12.34
C LEU A 286 -8.24 7.07 -13.03
N ARG A 287 -8.23 7.09 -14.37
CA ARG A 287 -9.31 6.55 -15.19
C ARG A 287 -8.96 5.13 -15.61
N VAL A 288 -9.91 4.21 -15.46
CA VAL A 288 -9.79 2.81 -15.89
C VAL A 288 -10.86 2.52 -16.94
N ASP A 289 -10.46 2.33 -18.19
CA ASP A 289 -11.35 1.88 -19.25
C ASP A 289 -11.30 0.35 -19.36
N VAL A 290 -12.47 -0.30 -19.24
CA VAL A 290 -12.61 -1.75 -19.40
C VAL A 290 -13.05 -2.04 -20.84
N LYS A 291 -12.20 -2.71 -21.63
CA LYS A 291 -12.50 -3.07 -23.03
C LYS A 291 -13.24 -4.39 -23.12
N ALA A 292 -13.49 -4.90 -24.34
CA ALA A 292 -14.05 -6.25 -24.59
C ALA A 292 -12.99 -7.37 -24.35
N GLY A 293 -13.41 -8.64 -24.34
CA GLY A 293 -12.53 -9.83 -24.17
C GLY A 293 -12.65 -10.59 -22.84
N THR A 294 -12.19 -11.83 -22.79
CA THR A 294 -12.18 -12.66 -21.57
C THR A 294 -10.80 -13.32 -21.44
N PRO A 295 -9.86 -12.78 -20.63
CA PRO A 295 -10.03 -11.62 -19.73
C PRO A 295 -10.20 -10.28 -20.46
N PRO A 296 -10.77 -9.24 -19.80
CA PRO A 296 -10.84 -7.90 -20.36
C PRO A 296 -9.45 -7.29 -20.47
N GLN A 297 -9.19 -6.57 -21.56
CA GLN A 297 -8.11 -5.59 -21.58
C GLN A 297 -8.52 -4.36 -20.76
N LEU A 298 -7.64 -3.89 -19.87
CA LEU A 298 -7.80 -2.69 -19.07
C LEU A 298 -6.87 -1.60 -19.60
N VAL A 299 -7.36 -0.38 -19.75
CA VAL A 299 -6.55 0.78 -20.12
C VAL A 299 -6.55 1.77 -18.97
N LEU A 300 -5.40 1.97 -18.35
CA LEU A 300 -5.23 2.86 -17.21
C LEU A 300 -4.68 4.20 -17.69
N THR A 301 -5.41 5.29 -17.46
CA THR A 301 -4.96 6.65 -17.80
C THR A 301 -4.80 7.47 -16.53
N PRO A 302 -3.57 7.71 -16.07
CA PRO A 302 -3.32 8.60 -14.95
C PRO A 302 -3.52 10.05 -15.39
N HIS A 303 -4.26 10.82 -14.60
CA HIS A 303 -4.46 12.24 -14.78
C HIS A 303 -3.77 12.99 -13.65
N ILE A 304 -3.06 14.07 -14.00
CA ILE A 304 -2.27 14.88 -13.09
C ILE A 304 -2.84 16.29 -13.03
N SER A 305 -2.94 16.82 -11.82
CA SER A 305 -3.09 18.23 -11.53
C SER A 305 -1.94 18.66 -10.63
N GLU A 306 -1.08 19.56 -11.10
CA GLU A 306 0.08 20.01 -10.33
C GLU A 306 0.18 21.53 -10.29
N ARG A 307 0.58 22.05 -9.14
CA ARG A 307 0.93 23.46 -8.99
C ARG A 307 2.44 23.63 -9.17
N TYR A 308 2.84 24.38 -10.19
CA TYR A 308 4.24 24.66 -10.53
C TYR A 308 4.40 26.14 -10.90
N HIS A 309 5.42 26.81 -10.38
CA HIS A 309 5.60 28.27 -10.51
C HIS A 309 4.30 29.08 -10.30
N GLN A 310 3.59 28.79 -9.21
CA GLN A 310 2.32 29.46 -8.83
C GLN A 310 1.15 29.27 -9.80
N SER A 311 1.28 28.42 -10.83
CA SER A 311 0.23 28.12 -11.79
C SER A 311 -0.19 26.65 -11.67
N TRP A 312 -1.48 26.38 -11.92
CA TRP A 312 -1.99 25.01 -12.01
C TRP A 312 -1.86 24.49 -13.44
N HIS A 313 -1.41 23.25 -13.56
CA HIS A 313 -1.28 22.54 -14.82
C HIS A 313 -2.01 21.21 -14.72
N ASP A 314 -2.89 20.95 -15.68
CA ASP A 314 -3.65 19.71 -15.77
C ASP A 314 -3.28 18.96 -17.06
N TYR A 315 -2.97 17.68 -16.94
CA TYR A 315 -2.60 16.85 -18.09
C TYR A 315 -2.84 15.36 -17.80
N ALA A 316 -2.98 14.56 -18.86
CA ALA A 316 -3.00 13.10 -18.77
C ALA A 316 -1.61 12.55 -19.10
N LEU A 317 -1.23 11.46 -18.44
CA LEU A 317 -0.08 10.66 -18.83
C LEU A 317 -0.47 9.64 -19.91
N ASP A 318 0.54 9.07 -20.56
CA ASP A 318 0.34 7.97 -21.50
C ASP A 318 -0.41 6.81 -20.84
N ALA A 319 -1.36 6.26 -21.59
CA ALA A 319 -2.18 5.18 -21.10
C ALA A 319 -1.38 3.87 -20.99
N LEU A 320 -1.58 3.15 -19.89
CA LEU A 320 -1.01 1.83 -19.64
C LEU A 320 -2.04 0.78 -20.05
N VAL A 321 -1.69 -0.07 -21.01
CA VAL A 321 -2.57 -1.15 -21.48
C VAL A 321 -2.21 -2.45 -20.78
N LEU A 322 -3.16 -3.02 -20.05
CA LEU A 322 -3.05 -4.31 -19.36
C LEU A 322 -3.92 -5.32 -20.09
N GLY A 323 -3.36 -6.41 -20.60
CA GLY A 323 -4.13 -7.44 -21.28
C GLY A 323 -3.27 -8.40 -22.06
#